data_AF-A0A353IMP3-F1
#
_entry.id   AF-A0A353IMP3-F1
#
_cell.length_a   1.000
_cell.length_b   1.000
_cell.length_c   1.000
_cell.angle_alpha   90.00
_cell.angle_beta   90.00
_cell.angle_gamma   90.00
#
_symmetry.space_group_name_H-M   'P 1'
#
loop_
_entity.id
_entity.type
_entity.pdbx_description
1 polymer ?
#
loop_
_entity_poly.entity_id
_entity_poly.type
_entity_poly.pdbx_seq_one_letter_code
_entity_poly.pdbx_strand_id
1 'polypeptide(L)' 'MAEKKRPQQRNGFRTNEYIVYPAHGVGRIVSIEEQEIAGAKLEL' A
#
# COMPACT_ATOMS: atom_id res chain seq x y z
N MET A 1 11.31 26.22 -19.64
CA MET A 1 10.00 25.57 -19.37
C MET A 1 10.28 24.40 -18.44
N ALA A 2 9.90 24.49 -17.17
CA ALA A 2 10.17 23.43 -16.20
C ALA A 2 9.10 22.34 -16.34
N GLU A 3 9.53 21.15 -16.75
CA GLU A 3 8.67 19.97 -16.92
C GLU A 3 8.09 19.56 -15.56
N LYS A 4 6.78 19.73 -15.42
CA LYS A 4 6.03 19.40 -14.20
C LYS A 4 5.99 17.87 -14.09
N LYS A 5 6.93 17.27 -13.35
CA LYS A 5 6.95 15.83 -13.05
C LYS A 5 5.59 15.45 -12.46
N ARG A 6 4.76 14.78 -13.26
CA ARG A 6 3.50 14.21 -12.80
C ARG A 6 3.88 13.17 -11.74
N PRO A 7 3.35 13.25 -10.50
CA PRO A 7 3.67 12.25 -9.50
C PRO A 7 3.23 10.90 -10.07
N GLN A 8 4.20 10.02 -10.34
CA GLN A 8 3.92 8.66 -10.74
C GLN A 8 3.00 8.09 -9.67
N GLN A 9 1.76 7.79 -10.06
CA GLN A 9 0.83 7.09 -9.21
C GLN A 9 1.40 5.69 -9.05
N ARG A 10 2.25 5.51 -8.03
CA ARG A 10 2.71 4.19 -7.60
C ARG A 10 1.45 3.37 -7.30
N ASN A 11 1.23 2.29 -8.04
CA ASN A 11 0.09 1.38 -7.92
C ASN A 11 0.12 0.56 -6.61
N GLY A 12 0.69 1.09 -5.54
CA GLY A 12 0.79 0.46 -4.23
C GLY A 12 -0.20 1.05 -3.24
N PHE A 13 -0.50 0.28 -2.21
CA PHE A 13 -1.32 0.71 -1.08
C PHE A 13 -0.72 1.94 -0.39
N ARG A 14 -1.58 2.80 0.18
CA ARG A 14 -1.17 3.98 0.94
C ARG A 14 -1.84 4.00 2.30
N THR A 15 -1.12 4.51 3.29
CA THR A 15 -1.71 4.75 4.61
C THR A 15 -2.91 5.68 4.51
N ASN A 16 -3.91 5.42 5.35
CA ASN A 16 -5.19 6.11 5.44
C ASN A 16 -6.16 5.92 4.25
N GLU A 17 -5.86 5.06 3.29
CA GLU A 17 -6.82 4.64 2.29
C GLU A 17 -7.73 3.52 2.81
N TYR A 18 -8.96 3.48 2.28
CA TYR A 18 -9.92 2.41 2.56
C TYR A 18 -9.79 1.30 1.50
N ILE A 19 -9.74 0.07 1.96
CA ILE A 19 -9.59 -1.13 1.13
C ILE A 19 -10.61 -2.19 1.53
N VAL A 20 -11.08 -2.97 0.56
CA VAL A 20 -11.98 -4.09 0.79
C VAL A 20 -11.17 -5.38 0.86
N TYR A 21 -11.32 -6.12 1.96
CA TYR A 21 -10.87 -7.50 2.05
C TYR A 21 -12.10 -8.42 1.89
N PRO A 22 -12.16 -9.32 0.89
CA PRO A 22 -13.37 -10.10 0.57
C PRO A 22 -13.99 -10.87 1.74
N ALA A 23 -13.18 -11.25 2.72
CA ALA A 23 -13.64 -11.97 3.92
C ALA A 23 -13.94 -11.07 5.13
N HIS A 24 -13.44 -9.83 5.14
CA HIS A 24 -13.43 -8.97 6.34
C HIS A 24 -14.17 -7.64 6.16
N GLY A 25 -14.60 -7.31 4.95
CA GLY A 25 -15.29 -6.06 4.64
C GLY A 25 -14.31 -4.91 4.38
N VAL A 26 -14.68 -3.70 4.80
CA VAL A 26 -13.92 -2.47 4.53
C VAL A 26 -12.98 -2.17 5.71
N GLY A 27 -11.68 -2.11 5.45
CA GLY A 27 -10.66 -1.67 6.41
C GLY A 27 -9.98 -0.38 5.95
N ARG A 28 -9.27 0.28 6.87
CA ARG A 28 -8.39 1.42 6.56
C ARG A 28 -6.95 1.02 6.83
N ILE A 29 -6.05 1.34 5.90
CA ILE A 29 -4.62 1.10 6.06
C ILE A 29 -4.09 2.04 7.14
N VAL A 30 -3.50 1.51 8.20
CA VAL A 30 -2.96 2.31 9.32
C VAL A 30 -1.46 2.55 9.17
N SER A 31 -0.71 1.53 8.78
CA SER A 31 0.72 1.53 8.45
C SER A 31 0.98 0.51 7.35
N ILE A 32 2.15 0.59 6.71
CA ILE A 32 2.66 -0.41 5.76
C ILE A 32 3.99 -0.88 6.33
N GLU A 33 4.15 -2.19 6.53
CA GLU A 33 5.30 -2.76 7.22
C GLU A 33 5.88 -3.93 6.44
N GLU A 34 7.21 -3.96 6.30
CA GLU A 34 7.90 -5.11 5.73
C GLU A 34 8.13 -6.17 6.80
N GLN A 35 7.64 -7.40 6.58
CA GLN A 35 7.86 -8.51 7.48
C GLN A 35 8.47 -9.71 6.74
N GLU A 36 9.39 -10.41 7.40
CA GLU A 36 9.98 -11.64 6.90
C GLU A 36 9.32 -12.84 7.60
N ILE A 37 8.57 -13.64 6.85
CA ILE A 37 7.86 -14.82 7.36
C ILE A 37 8.48 -16.06 6.75
N ALA A 38 9.00 -16.95 7.60
CA ALA A 38 9.61 -18.23 7.19
C ALA A 38 10.70 -18.10 6.10
N GLY A 39 11.47 -17.00 6.09
CA GLY A 39 12.52 -16.73 5.12
C GLY A 39 12.03 -16.12 3.78
N ALA A 40 10.75 -15.78 3.66
CA ALA A 40 10.19 -15.03 2.54
C ALA A 40 9.82 -13.59 2.97
N LYS A 41 10.26 -12.59 2.21
CA LYS A 41 9.89 -11.19 2.43
C LYS A 41 8.49 -10.94 1.86
N LEU A 42 7.59 -10.45 2.69
CA LEU A 42 6.22 -10.08 2.31
C LEU A 42 6.00 -8.60 2.65
N GLU A 43 5.45 -7.86 1.69
CA GLU A 43 4.92 -6.52 1.91
C GLU A 43 3.47 -6.69 2.38
N LEU A 44 3.20 -6.32 3.64
CA LEU A 44 1.88 -6.40 4.28
C LEU A 44 1.33 -5.00 4.55
#